data_AF-A0A4R7KAE3-F1
#
_entry.id   AF-A0A4R7KAE3-F1
#
_cell.length_a   1.000
_cell.length_b   1.000
_cell.length_c   1.000
_cell.angle_alpha   90.00
_cell.angle_beta   90.00
_cell.angle_gamma   90.00
#
_symmetry.space_group_name_H-M   'P 1'
#
loop_
_entity.id
_entity.type
_entity.pdbx_description
1 polymer ?
#
loop_
_entity_poly.entity_id
_entity_poly.type
_entity_poly.pdbx_seq_one_letter_code
_entity_poly.pdbx_strand_id
1 'polypeptide(L)' 'MATVDKIRNGLIDKILSIRNKEFLAALDKIISSSSSETEIVELSDEQKQMLQMSEDDIANGLLISQNEMDKRNLEWLNAM' A
#
# COMPACT_ATOMS: atom_id res chain seq x y z
N MET A 1 -4.93 21.08 7.55
CA MET A 1 -6.15 20.59 6.87
C MET A 1 -6.80 21.70 6.05
N ALA A 2 -7.40 22.74 6.66
CA ALA A 2 -8.16 23.78 5.94
C ALA A 2 -7.46 24.47 4.74
N THR A 3 -6.15 24.74 4.80
CA THR A 3 -5.42 25.39 3.68
C THR A 3 -5.21 24.45 2.49
N VAL A 4 -4.94 23.17 2.75
CA VAL A 4 -4.74 22.16 1.69
C VAL A 4 -6.07 21.85 1.00
N ASP A 5 -7.15 21.74 1.78
CA ASP A 5 -8.49 21.46 1.25
C ASP A 5 -8.96 22.61 0.34
N LYS A 6 -8.67 23.86 0.71
CA LYS A 6 -8.97 25.03 -0.12
C LYS A 6 -8.21 25.02 -1.45
N ILE A 7 -6.95 24.60 -1.44
CA ILE A 7 -6.13 24.45 -2.65
C ILE A 7 -6.69 23.35 -3.55
N ARG A 8 -7.02 22.18 -2.98
CA ARG A 8 -7.60 21.06 -3.75
C ARG A 8 -8.93 21.44 -4.40
N ASN A 9 -9.85 22.04 -3.65
CA ASN A 9 -11.15 22.43 -4.17
C ASN A 9 -11.01 23.48 -5.29
N GLY A 10 -10.14 24.48 -5.12
CA GLY A 10 -9.86 25.47 -6.16
C GLY A 10 -9.23 24.89 -7.43
N LEU A 11 -8.44 23.81 -7.32
CA LEU A 11 -7.91 23.09 -8.48
C LEU A 11 -8.99 22.27 -9.19
N ILE A 12 -9.88 21.60 -8.45
CA ILE A 12 -11.02 20.86 -9.02
C ILE A 12 -11.90 21.80 -9.84
N ASP A 13 -12.26 22.96 -9.30
CA ASP A 13 -13.08 23.95 -10.01
C ASP A 13 -12.43 24.42 -11.32
N LYS A 14 -11.11 24.66 -11.29
CA LYS A 14 -10.35 25.03 -12.49
C LYS A 14 -10.35 23.92 -13.52
N ILE A 15 -10.13 22.68 -13.11
CA ILE A 15 -10.14 21.50 -13.99
C ILE A 15 -11.50 21.36 -14.68
N LEU A 16 -12.60 21.48 -13.92
CA LEU A 16 -13.97 21.40 -14.44
C LEU A 16 -14.29 22.51 -15.46
N SER A 17 -13.61 23.66 -15.38
CA SER A 17 -13.79 24.77 -16.32
C SER A 17 -13.06 24.58 -17.66
N ILE A 18 -12.08 23.66 -17.74
CA ILE A 18 -11.26 23.46 -18.93
C ILE A 18 -12.04 22.69 -19.99
N ARG A 19 -12.10 23.24 -21.21
CA ARG A 19 -12.72 22.59 -22.37
C ARG A 19 -11.70 22.08 -23.39
N ASN A 20 -10.44 22.47 -23.25
CA ASN A 20 -9.38 22.10 -24.18
C ASN A 20 -8.91 20.67 -23.88
N LYS A 21 -9.14 19.75 -24.82
CA LYS A 21 -8.77 18.33 -24.70
C LYS A 21 -7.26 18.12 -24.61
N GLU A 22 -6.46 18.84 -25.38
CA GLU A 22 -5.00 18.70 -25.37
C GLU A 22 -4.41 19.14 -24.03
N PHE A 23 -4.97 20.21 -23.45
CA PHE A 23 -4.59 20.66 -22.13
C PHE A 23 -4.92 19.61 -21.05
N LEU A 24 -6.13 19.02 -21.09
CA LEU A 24 -6.51 17.95 -20.17
C LEU A 24 -5.60 16.72 -20.31
N ALA A 25 -5.24 16.35 -21.54
CA ALA A 25 -4.32 15.23 -21.79
C ALA A 25 -2.89 15.50 -21.28
N ALA A 26 -2.39 16.73 -21.45
CA ALA A 26 -1.10 17.13 -20.90
C ALA A 26 -1.12 17.15 -19.36
N LEU A 27 -2.21 17.65 -18.77
CA LEU A 27 -2.40 17.69 -17.32
C LEU A 27 -2.44 16.29 -16.70
N ASP A 28 -3.20 15.37 -17.30
CA ASP A 28 -3.27 13.96 -16.90
C ASP A 28 -1.87 13.33 -16.86
N LYS A 29 -1.10 13.48 -17.94
CA LYS A 29 0.29 12.99 -18.02
C LYS A 29 1.20 13.56 -16.93
N ILE A 30 1.05 14.84 -16.58
CA ILE A 30 1.84 15.47 -15.52
C ILE A 30 1.45 14.89 -14.15
N ILE A 31 0.16 14.72 -13.87
CA ILE A 31 -0.31 14.19 -12.60
C ILE A 31 0.13 12.72 -12.43
N SER A 32 -0.05 11.89 -13.45
CA SER A 32 0.35 10.47 -13.44
C SER A 32 1.86 10.26 -13.35
N SER A 33 2.69 11.22 -13.77
CA SER A 33 4.15 11.15 -13.59
C SER A 33 4.60 11.71 -12.24
N SER A 34 3.80 12.59 -11.63
CA SER A 34 4.06 13.14 -10.30
C SER A 34 3.72 12.19 -9.15
N SER A 35 2.93 11.14 -9.38
CA SER A 35 2.62 10.09 -8.39
C SER A 35 3.79 9.10 -8.21
N SER A 36 5.01 9.62 -8.10
CA SER A 36 6.22 8.87 -7.77
C SER A 36 6.52 8.88 -6.29
N GLU A 37 5.56 9.25 -5.44
CA GLU A 37 5.62 8.90 -4.03
C GLU A 37 5.15 7.46 -3.91
N THR A 38 6.05 6.52 -4.25
CA THR A 38 6.04 5.27 -3.50
C THR A 38 6.30 5.70 -2.07
N GLU A 39 5.23 5.82 -1.28
CA GLU A 39 5.36 5.99 0.16
C GLU A 39 6.26 4.87 0.63
N ILE A 40 7.51 5.20 0.96
CA ILE A 40 8.46 4.25 1.53
C ILE A 40 7.83 3.89 2.87
N VAL A 41 7.23 2.70 2.93
CA VAL A 41 6.67 2.18 4.17
C VAL A 41 7.84 1.77 5.04
N GLU A 42 8.23 2.67 5.94
CA GLU A 42 9.22 2.39 6.97
C GLU A 42 8.62 1.38 7.96
N LEU A 43 9.30 0.25 8.12
CA LEU A 43 8.94 -0.75 9.13
C LEU A 43 9.41 -0.28 10.51
N SER A 44 8.58 -0.54 11.53
CA SER A 44 9.00 -0.38 12.93
C SER A 44 10.11 -1.37 13.29
N ASP A 45 10.81 -1.11 14.38
CA ASP A 45 11.87 -2.00 14.85
C ASP A 45 11.32 -3.39 15.21
N GLU A 46 10.11 -3.47 15.77
CA GLU A 46 9.44 -4.73 16.08
C GLU A 46 9.07 -5.53 14.82
N GLN A 47 8.64 -4.84 13.76
CA GLN A 47 8.34 -5.47 12.47
C GLN A 47 9.61 -6.01 11.80
N LYS A 48 10.72 -5.26 11.86
CA LYS A 48 12.02 -5.72 11.38
C LYS A 48 12.50 -6.94 12.16
N GLN A 49 12.34 -6.91 13.49
CA GLN A 49 12.68 -8.05 14.35
C GLN A 49 11.84 -9.29 14.01
N MET A 50 10.53 -9.14 13.78
CA MET A 50 9.65 -10.25 13.39
C MET A 50 10.09 -10.90 12.07
N LEU A 51 10.49 -10.08 11.09
CA LEU A 51 11.03 -10.59 9.82
C LEU A 51 12.36 -11.32 10.04
N GLN A 52 13.25 -10.77 10.87
CA GLN A 52 14.51 -11.43 11.18
C GLN A 52 14.32 -12.80 11.87
N MET A 53 13.36 -12.91 12.79
CA MET A 53 12.99 -14.19 13.38
C MET A 53 12.50 -15.20 12.32
N SER A 54 11.73 -14.73 11.33
CA SER A 54 11.29 -15.57 10.22
C SER A 54 12.45 -16.05 9.35
N GLU A 55 13.46 -15.21 9.10
CA GLU A 55 14.67 -15.62 8.36
C GLU A 55 15.46 -16.68 9.13
N ASP A 56 15.57 -16.55 10.46
CA ASP A 56 16.19 -17.54 11.32
C ASP A 56 15.42 -18.88 11.29
N ASP A 57 14.08 -18.83 11.34
CA ASP A 57 13.24 -20.03 11.24
C ASP A 57 13.43 -20.74 9.89
N ILE A 58 13.53 -20.00 8.79
CA ILE A 58 13.81 -20.55 7.45
C ILE A 58 15.20 -21.19 7.42
N ALA A 59 16.23 -20.49 7.91
CA ALA A 59 17.61 -20.99 7.91
C ALA A 59 17.78 -22.27 8.74
N ASN A 60 17.02 -22.40 9.84
CA ASN A 60 17.04 -23.58 10.70
C ASN A 60 16.05 -24.67 10.28
N GLY A 61 15.30 -24.48 9.19
CA GLY A 61 14.32 -25.46 8.71
C GLY A 61 13.12 -25.62 9.63
N LEU A 62 12.82 -24.62 10.46
CA LEU A 62 11.64 -24.54 11.34
C LEU A 62 10.38 -24.18 10.54
N LEU A 63 10.14 -24.93 9.47
CA LEU A 63 9.05 -24.74 8.53
C LEU A 63 7.99 -25.80 8.73
N ILE A 64 6.74 -25.44 8.41
CA ILE A 64 5.63 -26.40 8.30
C ILE A 64 5.17 -26.47 6.86
N SER A 65 4.70 -27.64 6.43
CA SER A 65 4.10 -27.76 5.11
C SER A 65 2.76 -27.03 5.04
N GLN A 66 2.36 -26.60 3.84
CA GLN A 66 1.06 -25.98 3.64
C GLN A 66 -0.09 -26.89 4.11
N ASN A 67 0.01 -28.20 3.88
CA ASN A 67 -1.00 -29.17 4.29
C ASN A 67 -1.18 -29.22 5.82
N GLU A 68 -0.08 -29.19 6.58
CA GLU A 68 -0.11 -29.14 8.04
C GLU A 68 -0.72 -27.82 8.55
N MET A 69 -0.40 -26.71 7.89
CA MET A 69 -1.00 -25.42 8.20
C MET A 69 -2.52 -25.43 7.96
N ASP A 70 -2.96 -25.97 6.83
CA ASP A 70 -4.38 -26.07 6.47
C ASP A 70 -5.16 -26.93 7.46
N LYS A 71 -4.59 -28.07 7.88
CA LYS A 71 -5.18 -28.94 8.90
C LYS A 71 -5.34 -28.20 10.23
N ARG A 72 -4.30 -27.50 10.68
CA ARG A 72 -4.33 -26.69 11.92
C ARG A 72 -5.40 -25.58 11.85
N ASN A 73 -5.51 -24.93 10.70
CA ASN A 73 -6.51 -23.88 10.49
C ASN A 73 -7.95 -24.43 10.56
N LEU A 74 -8.20 -25.61 9.97
CA LEU A 74 -9.50 -26.28 10.07
C LEU A 74 -9.83 -26.72 11.50
N GLU A 75 -8.85 -27.22 12.24
CA GLU A 75 -9.02 -27.55 13.67
C GLU A 75 -9.38 -26.31 14.49
N TRP A 76 -8.70 -25.18 14.24
CA TRP A 76 -9.01 -23.90 14.90
C TRP A 76 -10.41 -23.38 14.56
N LEU A 77 -10.82 -23.45 13.29
CA LEU A 77 -12.16 -23.04 12.85
C LEU A 77 -13.28 -23.90 13.45
N ASN A 78 -13.04 -25.20 13.64
CA ASN A 78 -14.00 -26.12 14.27
C ASN A 78 -14.04 -26.03 15.80
N ALA A 79 -13.06 -25.37 16.43
CA ALA A 79 -13.01 -25.13 17.87
C ALA A 79 -13.77 -23.85 18.29
N MET A 80 -14.31 -23.09 17.33
CA MET A 80 -15.24 -21.98 17.53
C MET A 80 -16.70 -22.43 17.40
#